data_AF-A0AAU3YJ31-F1
#
_entry.id   AF-A0AAU3YJ31-F1
#
_cell.length_a   1.000
_cell.length_b   1.000
_cell.length_c   1.000
_cell.angle_alpha   90.00
_cell.angle_beta   90.00
_cell.angle_gamma   90.00
#
_symmetry.space_group_name_H-M   'P 1'
#
loop_
_entity.id
_entity.type
_entity.pdbx_description
1 polymer ?
#
loop_
_entity_poly.entity_id
_entity_poly.type
_entity_poly.pdbx_seq_one_letter_code
_entity_poly.pdbx_strand_id
1 'polypeptide(L)'
;MDPVTAVAAAGVALVVKGALESTGQEAGRAGWTGGARLIERIRTRFRGDTPAESALDQVTRVPDDENAQQELERLLAAHMLLDRSFEDEMRRTVDEAVAARGKGAQVNAALIKNAQVFNEKVEIKGDWNIS
;
A
#
# COMPACT_ATOMS: atom_id res chain seq x y z
N MET A 1 -4.03 -4.81 -19.82
CA MET A 1 -3.25 -5.48 -18.77
C MET A 1 -4.18 -6.45 -18.07
N ASP A 2 -3.83 -7.72 -18.00
CA ASP A 2 -4.63 -8.70 -17.26
C ASP A 2 -4.48 -8.48 -15.74
N PRO A 3 -5.43 -8.96 -14.91
CA PRO A 3 -5.43 -8.70 -13.47
C PRO A 3 -4.18 -9.21 -12.75
N VAL A 4 -3.56 -10.29 -13.23
CA VAL A 4 -2.38 -10.89 -12.60
C VAL A 4 -1.15 -10.02 -12.88
N THR A 5 -0.98 -9.59 -14.13
CA THR A 5 0.10 -8.65 -14.50
C THR A 5 -0.03 -7.31 -13.76
N ALA A 6 -1.24 -6.80 -13.56
CA ALA A 6 -1.44 -5.58 -12.77
C ALA A 6 -1.01 -5.73 -11.30
N VAL A 7 -1.33 -6.87 -10.68
CA VAL A 7 -0.89 -7.20 -9.31
C VAL A 7 0.63 -7.42 -9.27
N ALA A 8 1.22 -8.03 -10.30
CA ALA A 8 2.66 -8.23 -10.40
C ALA A 8 3.40 -6.88 -10.44
N ALA A 9 2.99 -5.98 -11.33
CA ALA A 9 3.58 -4.64 -11.48
C ALA A 9 3.45 -3.84 -10.17
N ALA A 10 2.29 -3.88 -9.52
CA ALA A 10 2.09 -3.26 -8.22
C ALA A 10 2.98 -3.89 -7.13
N GLY A 11 3.15 -5.21 -7.15
CA GLY A 11 4.06 -5.93 -6.26
C GLY A 11 5.52 -5.49 -6.43
N VAL A 12 6.00 -5.35 -7.68
CA VAL A 12 7.34 -4.84 -7.98
C VAL A 12 7.51 -3.41 -7.46
N ALA A 13 6.53 -2.54 -7.68
CA ALA A 13 6.58 -1.17 -7.16
C ALA A 13 6.68 -1.12 -5.62
N LEU A 14 6.04 -2.06 -4.92
CA LEU A 14 6.15 -2.19 -3.47
C LEU A 14 7.51 -2.74 -3.02
N VAL A 15 8.11 -3.65 -3.79
CA VAL A 15 9.49 -4.13 -3.55
C VAL A 15 10.49 -2.99 -3.73
N VAL A 16 10.41 -2.25 -4.83
CA VAL A 16 11.25 -1.07 -5.10
C VAL A 16 11.12 -0.06 -3.96
N LYS A 17 9.89 0.26 -3.57
CA LYS A 17 9.63 1.15 -2.43
C LYS A 17 10.26 0.62 -1.14
N GLY A 18 10.07 -0.66 -0.82
CA GLY A 18 10.64 -1.28 0.38
C GLY A 18 12.17 -1.29 0.38
N ALA A 19 12.80 -1.48 -0.78
CA ALA A 19 14.25 -1.43 -0.94
C ALA A 19 14.79 0.00 -0.71
N LEU A 20 14.12 1.01 -1.27
CA LEU A 20 14.45 2.43 -1.06
C LEU A 20 14.25 2.86 0.41
N GLU A 21 13.17 2.41 1.06
CA GLU A 21 12.92 2.66 2.50
C GLU A 21 13.99 1.98 3.38
N SER A 22 14.54 0.83 2.97
CA SER A 22 15.57 0.09 3.71
C SER A 22 16.98 0.70 3.58
N THR A 23 17.24 1.40 2.47
CA THR A 23 18.53 2.01 2.14
C THR A 23 18.62 3.49 2.55
N GLY A 24 17.49 4.18 2.70
CA GLY A 24 17.42 5.57 3.16
C GLY A 24 17.27 5.74 4.68
N GLN A 25 17.75 6.87 5.23
CA GLN A 25 17.53 7.32 6.61
C GLN A 25 16.06 7.70 6.94
N GLU A 26 15.07 7.23 6.17
CA GLU A 26 13.64 7.53 6.34
C GLU A 26 12.90 6.52 7.24
N ALA A 27 13.62 5.78 8.08
CA ALA A 27 13.05 4.86 9.08
C ALA A 27 12.06 5.53 10.07
N GLY A 28 11.87 6.85 10.02
CA GLY A 28 11.11 7.63 11.00
C GLY A 28 9.80 8.29 10.54
N ARG A 29 9.44 8.30 9.24
CA ARG A 29 8.23 9.02 8.77
C ARG A 29 7.29 8.14 7.96
N ALA A 30 6.38 7.47 8.67
CA ALA A 30 5.20 6.81 8.09
C ALA A 30 5.48 5.85 6.92
N GLY A 31 6.66 5.22 6.90
CA GLY A 31 6.99 4.15 5.97
C GLY A 31 6.09 2.95 6.22
N TRP A 32 5.55 2.37 5.15
CA TRP A 32 4.74 1.17 5.26
C TRP A 32 5.68 0.02 5.60
N THR A 33 5.74 -0.40 6.86
CA THR A 33 6.58 -1.51 7.36
C THR A 33 6.33 -2.86 6.67
N GLY A 34 5.42 -2.92 5.70
CA GLY A 34 5.15 -4.09 4.88
C GLY A 34 6.20 -4.36 3.81
N GLY A 35 7.02 -3.38 3.39
CA GLY A 35 8.01 -3.57 2.32
C GLY A 35 9.01 -4.70 2.59
N ALA A 36 9.68 -4.68 3.73
CA ALA A 36 10.61 -5.75 4.12
C ALA A 36 9.93 -7.11 4.29
N ARG A 37 8.69 -7.13 4.81
CA ARG A 37 7.91 -8.37 4.97
C ARG A 37 7.50 -8.96 3.61
N LEU A 38 7.15 -8.10 2.64
CA LEU A 38 6.83 -8.50 1.28
C LEU A 38 8.06 -9.10 0.59
N ILE A 39 9.22 -8.45 0.69
CA ILE A 39 10.48 -8.95 0.11
C ILE A 39 10.83 -10.34 0.66
N GLU A 40 10.77 -10.54 1.98
CA GLU A 40 11.07 -11.84 2.60
C GLU A 40 10.05 -12.94 2.21
N ARG A 41 8.78 -12.56 2.01
CA ARG A 41 7.75 -13.49 1.51
C ARG A 41 8.02 -13.91 0.06
N ILE A 42 8.28 -12.96 -0.83
CA ILE A 42 8.62 -13.25 -2.23
C ILE A 42 9.89 -14.10 -2.28
N ARG A 43 10.92 -13.75 -1.50
CA ARG A 43 12.16 -14.53 -1.38
C ARG A 43 11.89 -15.97 -0.93
N THR A 44 11.01 -16.16 0.04
CA THR A 44 10.61 -17.51 0.49
C THR A 44 9.89 -18.27 -0.62
N ARG A 45 9.03 -17.60 -1.40
CA ARG A 45 8.27 -18.21 -2.49
C ARG A 45 9.13 -18.57 -3.70
N PHE A 46 10.16 -17.77 -3.96
CA PHE A 46 11.14 -17.98 -5.02
C PHE A 46 12.22 -18.99 -4.66
N ARG A 47 12.26 -19.50 -3.43
CA ARG A 47 13.29 -20.45 -3.00
C ARG A 47 13.35 -21.66 -3.93
N GLY A 48 14.51 -21.87 -4.55
CA GLY A 48 14.76 -22.94 -5.51
C GLY A 48 14.56 -22.55 -6.98
N ASP A 49 14.14 -21.31 -7.25
CA ASP A 49 14.06 -20.71 -8.58
C ASP A 49 15.16 -19.64 -8.71
N THR A 50 16.35 -20.05 -9.17
CA THR A 50 17.53 -19.18 -9.25
C THR A 50 17.30 -17.90 -10.07
N PRO A 51 16.63 -17.94 -11.25
CA PRO A 51 16.24 -16.72 -11.96
C PRO A 51 15.40 -15.76 -11.12
N ALA A 52 14.37 -16.27 -10.44
CA ALA A 52 13.47 -15.44 -9.63
C ALA A 52 14.16 -14.85 -8.39
N GLU A 53 14.98 -15.64 -7.70
CA GLU A 53 15.80 -15.16 -6.59
C GLU A 53 16.74 -14.03 -7.05
N SER A 54 17.40 -14.21 -8.19
CA SER A 54 18.36 -13.23 -8.72
C SER A 54 17.68 -11.93 -9.14
N ALA A 55 16.50 -12.00 -9.77
CA ALA A 55 15.73 -10.83 -10.15
C ALA A 55 15.27 -10.01 -8.93
N LEU A 56 14.77 -10.68 -7.89
CA LEU A 56 14.39 -10.03 -6.64
C LEU A 56 15.59 -9.36 -5.95
N ASP A 57 16.73 -10.05 -5.91
CA ASP A 57 17.97 -9.52 -5.33
C ASP A 57 18.48 -8.30 -6.12
N GLN A 58 18.42 -8.34 -7.45
CA GLN A 58 18.84 -7.23 -8.30
C GLN A 58 17.97 -5.99 -8.07
N VAL A 59 16.63 -6.13 -8.06
CA VAL A 59 15.71 -5.01 -7.78
C VAL A 59 15.92 -4.47 -6.36
N THR A 60 16.26 -5.33 -5.40
CA THR A 60 16.52 -4.88 -4.02
C THR A 60 17.84 -4.09 -3.92
N ARG A 61 18.87 -4.43 -4.71
CA ARG A 61 20.17 -3.75 -4.69
C ARG A 61 20.20 -2.49 -5.56
N VAL A 62 19.52 -2.52 -6.70
CA VAL A 62 19.46 -1.43 -7.67
C VAL A 62 17.98 -1.17 -8.00
N PRO A 63 17.25 -0.46 -7.12
CA PRO A 63 15.80 -0.29 -7.28
C PRO A 63 15.41 0.47 -8.55
N ASP A 64 16.31 1.30 -9.10
CA ASP A 64 16.06 2.08 -10.32
C ASP A 64 16.38 1.32 -11.63
N ASP A 65 16.79 0.04 -11.54
CA ASP A 65 17.03 -0.80 -12.72
C ASP A 65 15.70 -1.29 -13.33
N GLU A 66 15.21 -0.56 -14.33
CA GLU A 66 13.94 -0.85 -15.01
C GLU A 66 13.92 -2.26 -15.65
N ASN A 67 15.07 -2.75 -16.14
CA ASN A 67 15.13 -4.09 -16.73
C ASN A 67 14.96 -5.17 -15.66
N ALA A 68 15.58 -4.98 -14.50
CA ALA A 68 15.41 -5.88 -13.36
C ALA A 68 13.97 -5.86 -12.83
N GLN A 69 13.33 -4.69 -12.79
CA GLN A 69 11.92 -4.56 -12.41
C GLN A 69 11.00 -5.33 -13.37
N GLN A 70 11.20 -5.20 -14.68
CA GLN A 70 10.40 -5.91 -15.69
C GLN A 70 10.63 -7.43 -15.68
N GLU A 71 11.85 -7.88 -15.39
CA GLU A 71 12.14 -9.30 -15.21
C GLU A 71 11.42 -9.84 -13.97
N LEU A 72 11.50 -9.13 -12.84
CA LEU A 72 10.81 -9.50 -11.61
C LEU A 72 9.28 -9.54 -11.80
N GLU A 73 8.71 -8.58 -12.53
CA GLU A 73 7.29 -8.54 -12.86
C GLU A 73 6.85 -9.80 -13.60
N ARG A 74 7.60 -10.20 -14.64
CA ARG A 74 7.31 -11.40 -15.43
C ARG A 74 7.38 -12.67 -14.60
N LEU A 75 8.38 -12.78 -13.72
CA LEU A 75 8.55 -13.95 -12.84
C LEU A 75 7.47 -14.00 -11.75
N LEU A 76 7.10 -12.85 -11.17
CA LEU A 76 5.97 -12.77 -10.23
C LEU A 76 4.66 -13.19 -10.90
N ALA A 77 4.38 -12.68 -12.10
CA ALA A 77 3.20 -13.06 -12.86
C ALA A 77 3.17 -14.57 -13.15
N ALA A 78 4.29 -15.15 -13.57
CA ALA A 78 4.39 -16.59 -13.82
C ALA A 78 4.11 -17.42 -12.55
N HIS A 79 4.69 -17.04 -11.41
CA HIS A 79 4.45 -17.74 -10.14
C HIS A 79 3.00 -17.61 -9.66
N MET A 80 2.38 -16.45 -9.82
CA MET A 80 0.96 -16.24 -9.48
C MET A 80 0.00 -17.04 -10.37
N LEU A 81 0.34 -17.23 -11.65
CA LEU A 81 -0.45 -18.07 -12.55
C LEU A 81 -0.39 -19.55 -12.16
N LEU A 82 0.76 -20.01 -11.66
CA LEU A 82 0.98 -21.39 -11.20
C LEU A 82 0.42 -21.65 -9.79
N ASP A 83 0.35 -20.61 -8.96
CA ASP A 83 -0.13 -20.69 -7.58
C ASP A 83 -1.14 -19.58 -7.26
N ARG A 84 -2.41 -19.97 -7.27
CA ARG A 84 -3.53 -19.08 -6.93
C ARG A 84 -3.51 -18.58 -5.49
N SER A 85 -2.96 -19.37 -4.55
CA SER A 85 -2.86 -18.92 -3.17
C SER A 85 -1.86 -17.77 -3.02
N PHE A 86 -0.77 -17.82 -3.80
CA PHE A 86 0.22 -16.75 -3.88
C PHE A 86 -0.35 -15.51 -4.57
N GLU A 87 -1.14 -15.66 -5.64
CA GLU A 87 -1.85 -14.55 -6.28
C GLU A 87 -2.76 -13.81 -5.29
N ASP A 88 -3.57 -14.54 -4.52
CA ASP A 88 -4.49 -13.96 -3.54
C ASP A 88 -3.74 -13.22 -2.42
N GLU A 89 -2.62 -13.78 -1.96
CA GLU A 89 -1.78 -13.16 -0.96
C GLU A 89 -1.13 -11.86 -1.47
N MET A 90 -0.62 -11.89 -2.70
CA MET A 90 -0.05 -10.71 -3.36
C MET A 90 -1.09 -9.61 -3.56
N ARG A 91 -2.29 -9.97 -4.03
CA ARG A 91 -3.41 -9.04 -4.18
C ARG A 91 -3.77 -8.36 -2.86
N ARG A 92 -3.94 -9.13 -1.78
CA ARG A 92 -4.24 -8.58 -0.45
C ARG A 92 -3.14 -7.63 0.03
N THR A 93 -1.88 -8.00 -0.17
CA THR A 93 -0.74 -7.17 0.25
C THR A 93 -0.70 -5.84 -0.52
N VAL A 94 -0.97 -5.89 -1.82
CA VAL A 94 -1.08 -4.68 -2.67
C VAL A 94 -2.25 -3.80 -2.21
N ASP A 95 -3.42 -4.38 -1.99
CA ASP A 95 -4.62 -3.66 -1.53
C ASP A 95 -4.40 -2.99 -0.16
N GLU A 96 -3.76 -3.70 0.77
CA GLU A 96 -3.38 -3.15 2.08
C GLU A 96 -2.42 -1.98 1.96
N ALA A 97 -1.42 -2.07 1.07
CA ALA A 97 -0.47 -0.98 0.84
C ALA A 97 -1.15 0.26 0.23
N VAL A 98 -2.07 0.06 -0.72
CA VAL A 98 -2.87 1.13 -1.32
C VAL A 98 -3.78 1.78 -0.26
N ALA A 99 -4.45 0.99 0.56
CA ALA A 99 -5.30 1.48 1.65
C ALA A 99 -4.52 2.24 2.72
N ALA A 100 -3.31 1.78 3.06
CA ALA A 100 -2.41 2.47 4.00
C ALA A 100 -1.96 3.83 3.47
N ARG A 101 -1.70 3.95 2.15
CA ARG A 101 -1.40 5.23 1.49
C ARG A 101 -2.58 6.20 1.57
N GLY A 102 -3.82 5.70 1.47
CA GLY A 102 -5.04 6.50 1.61
C GLY A 102 -5.29 7.05 3.02
N LYS A 103 -4.83 6.36 4.07
CA LYS A 103 -4.99 6.80 5.47
C LYS A 103 -4.05 7.94 5.89
N GLY A 104 -2.99 8.22 5.13
CA GLY A 104 -2.13 9.40 5.34
C GLY A 104 -2.83 10.74 5.03
N ALA A 105 -3.98 10.71 4.37
CA ALA A 105 -4.81 11.87 4.05
C ALA A 105 -6.16 11.87 4.80
N GLN A 106 -6.26 11.17 5.95
CA GLN A 106 -7.35 11.47 6.88
C GLN A 106 -7.03 12.78 7.59
N VAL A 107 -7.48 13.88 6.99
CA VAL A 107 -7.70 15.15 7.68
C VAL A 107 -8.37 14.83 9.01
N ASN A 108 -7.64 15.09 10.08
CA ASN A 108 -8.11 15.06 11.45
C ASN A 108 -9.46 15.77 11.54
N ALA A 109 -10.55 15.02 11.63
CA ALA A 109 -11.83 15.54 12.12
C ALA A 109 -11.76 15.96 13.61
N ALA A 110 -10.57 15.94 14.23
CA ALA A 110 -10.26 16.64 15.47
C ALA A 110 -10.06 18.15 15.28
N LEU A 111 -10.06 18.67 14.04
CA LEU A 111 -10.14 20.10 13.74
C LEU A 111 -11.58 20.63 13.69
N ILE A 112 -12.55 19.88 14.23
CA ILE A 112 -13.78 20.46 14.78
C ILE A 112 -13.48 20.90 16.22
N LYS A 113 -12.51 21.80 16.36
CA LYS A 113 -12.33 22.67 17.52
C LYS A 113 -12.66 24.05 16.97
N ASN A 114 -13.77 24.65 17.43
CA ASN A 114 -14.24 26.01 17.12
C ASN A 114 -15.37 26.21 16.08
N ALA A 115 -16.28 25.26 15.87
CA ALA A 115 -17.66 25.67 15.54
C ALA A 115 -18.36 25.97 16.87
N GLN A 116 -18.24 27.22 17.32
CA GLN A 116 -18.92 27.72 18.51
C GLN A 116 -20.42 27.38 18.41
N VAL A 117 -20.90 26.52 19.31
CA VAL A 117 -22.32 26.41 19.61
C VAL A 117 -22.71 27.74 20.26
N PHE A 118 -23.21 28.67 19.46
CA PHE A 118 -23.92 29.84 19.96
C PHE A 118 -25.18 29.31 20.66
N ASN A 119 -25.07 29.07 21.96
CA ASN A 119 -26.21 28.95 22.86
C ASN A 119 -26.73 30.36 23.12
N GLU A 120 -27.50 30.91 22.19
CA GLU A 120 -28.37 32.03 22.51
C GLU A 120 -29.76 31.50 22.84
N LYS A 121 -30.30 31.91 23.99
CA LYS A 121 -31.60 31.51 24.50
C LYS A 121 -32.67 31.74 23.43
N VAL A 122 -33.32 30.67 22.97
CA VAL A 122 -34.58 30.80 22.24
C VAL A 122 -35.66 31.17 23.26
N GLU A 123 -35.94 32.47 23.36
CA GLU A 123 -37.09 33.00 24.10
C GLU A 123 -38.32 32.92 23.17
N ILE A 124 -39.14 31.88 23.35
CA ILE A 124 -40.40 31.74 22.61
C ILE A 124 -41.41 32.69 23.25
N LYS A 125 -41.62 33.86 22.64
CA LYS A 125 -42.82 34.68 22.91
C LYS A 125 -43.95 34.18 22.01
N GLY A 126 -45.01 33.67 22.64
CA GLY A 126 -46.18 33.13 21.97
C GLY A 126 -47.11 34.21 21.42
N ASP A 127 -47.85 33.82 20.38
CA ASP A 127 -49.30 34.04 20.28
C ASP A 127 -49.85 32.88 19.44
N TRP A 128 -50.34 31.84 20.11
CA TRP A 128 -51.07 30.74 19.48
C TRP A 128 -52.50 31.21 19.24
N ASN A 129 -52.81 31.57 17.99
CA ASN A 129 -54.17 31.89 17.57
C ASN A 129 -54.80 30.62 16.98
N ILE A 130 -55.67 29.97 17.75
CA ILE A 130 -56.57 28.93 17.23
C ILE A 130 -57.90 29.63 16.93
N SER A 131 -58.27 29.73 15.66
CA SER A 131 -59.64 29.95 15.21
C SER A 131 -59.99 28.97 14.11
#